data_AF-A0A2K9NI18-F1
#
_entry.id   AF-A0A2K9NI18-F1
#
_cell.length_a   1.000
_cell.length_b   1.000
_cell.length_c   1.000
_cell.angle_alpha   90.00
_cell.angle_beta   90.00
_cell.angle_gamma   90.00
#
_symmetry.space_group_name_H-M   'P 1'
#
loop_
_entity.id
_entity.type
_entity.pdbx_description
1 polymer ?
#
loop_
_entity_poly.entity_id
_entity_poly.type
_entity_poly.pdbx_seq_one_letter_code
_entity_poly.pdbx_strand_id
1 'polypeptide(L)'
;MLAEEAPIVAVDMTLEWVWRAWHRLGDERHWQPGGMGPGQPCRIPWTAVQAWAREHGMDSETAEFLDDMIVAMEDVFSEWWREKAREAAPKPE
;
A
#
# COMPACT_ATOMS: atom_id res chain seq x y z
N MET A 1 32.32 -7.33 4.33
CA MET A 1 30.94 -7.38 3.78
C MET A 1 30.23 -6.12 4.24
N LEU A 2 30.23 -5.09 3.40
CA LEU A 2 29.35 -3.94 3.61
C LEU A 2 27.95 -4.43 3.20
N ALA A 3 26.98 -4.30 4.09
CA ALA A 3 25.58 -4.53 3.74
C ALA A 3 25.26 -3.62 2.55
N GLU A 4 24.66 -4.18 1.50
CA GLU A 4 24.08 -3.41 0.41
C GLU A 4 23.09 -2.44 1.03
N GLU A 5 23.46 -1.16 1.14
CA GLU A 5 22.57 -0.13 1.63
C GLU A 5 21.43 -0.05 0.60
N ALA A 6 20.24 -0.46 1.02
CA ALA A 6 19.05 -0.38 0.19
C ALA A 6 18.95 1.05 -0.35
N PRO A 7 18.67 1.24 -1.66
CA PRO A 7 18.64 2.56 -2.25
C PRO A 7 17.64 3.43 -1.49
N ILE A 8 18.12 4.57 -0.98
CA ILE A 8 17.25 5.59 -0.39
C ILE A 8 16.39 6.12 -1.53
N VAL A 9 15.15 5.64 -1.62
CA VAL A 9 14.17 6.14 -2.58
C VAL A 9 13.81 7.55 -2.15
N ALA A 10 14.31 8.55 -2.88
CA ALA A 10 13.93 9.93 -2.67
C ALA A 10 12.44 10.08 -3.02
N VAL A 11 11.61 10.25 -2.00
CA VAL A 11 10.20 10.60 -2.18
C VAL A 11 10.14 12.09 -2.51
N ASP A 12 9.40 12.46 -3.55
CA ASP A 12 9.09 13.87 -3.81
C ASP A 12 8.41 14.45 -2.56
N MET A 13 9.02 15.47 -1.97
CA MET A 13 8.54 16.09 -0.73
C MET A 13 7.09 16.60 -0.83
N THR A 14 6.60 16.87 -2.05
CA THR A 14 5.22 17.29 -2.30
C THR A 14 4.20 16.14 -2.14
N LEU A 15 4.65 14.88 -2.28
CA LEU A 15 3.83 13.67 -2.14
C LEU A 15 4.13 12.87 -0.87
N GLU A 16 5.03 13.36 -0.02
CA GLU A 16 5.39 12.67 1.23
C GLU A 16 4.17 12.40 2.12
N TRP A 17 3.22 13.34 2.16
CA TRP A 17 2.01 13.19 2.97
C TRP A 17 1.11 12.05 2.48
N VAL A 18 1.03 11.82 1.15
CA VAL A 18 0.33 10.68 0.56
C VAL A 18 1.01 9.38 0.97
N TRP A 19 2.33 9.33 0.86
CA TRP A 19 3.12 8.17 1.26
C TRP A 19 2.92 7.83 2.74
N ARG A 20 2.93 8.84 3.62
CA ARG A 20 2.65 8.69 5.05
C ARG A 20 1.23 8.16 5.30
N ALA A 21 0.24 8.71 4.60
CA ALA A 21 -1.15 8.27 4.71
C ALA A 21 -1.30 6.80 4.28
N TRP A 22 -0.74 6.42 3.12
CA TRP A 22 -0.75 5.05 2.62
C TRP A 22 -0.10 4.06 3.60
N HIS A 23 1.04 4.41 4.19
CA HIS A 23 1.67 3.58 5.21
C HIS A 23 0.82 3.44 6.47
N ARG A 24 0.23 4.54 6.94
CA ARG A 24 -0.55 4.53 8.18
C ARG A 24 -1.88 3.80 8.04
N LEU A 25 -2.53 3.96 6.88
CA LEU A 25 -3.76 3.24 6.52
C LEU A 25 -3.50 1.77 6.14
N GLY A 26 -2.24 1.36 6.04
CA GLY A 26 -1.90 0.00 5.65
C GLY A 26 -2.43 -1.07 6.59
N ASP A 27 -2.65 -0.73 7.86
CA ASP A 27 -3.24 -1.59 8.88
C ASP A 27 -4.76 -1.82 8.65
N GLU A 28 -5.42 -0.94 7.90
CA GLU A 28 -6.84 -1.04 7.55
C GLU A 28 -7.09 -2.00 6.38
N ARG A 29 -6.02 -2.56 5.77
CA ARG A 29 -6.18 -3.52 4.67
C ARG A 29 -6.82 -4.79 5.18
N HIS A 30 -7.93 -5.15 4.54
CA HIS A 30 -8.48 -6.48 4.67
C HIS A 30 -7.61 -7.51 3.95
N TRP A 31 -7.60 -8.73 4.48
CA TRP A 31 -6.87 -9.85 3.90
C TRP A 31 -7.84 -10.94 3.48
N GLN A 32 -7.78 -11.32 2.20
CA GLN A 32 -8.48 -12.49 1.71
C GLN A 32 -7.66 -13.75 2.00
N PRO A 33 -8.27 -14.78 2.61
CA PRO A 33 -7.58 -16.04 2.88
C PRO A 33 -7.22 -16.74 1.56
N GLY A 34 -5.97 -17.22 1.45
CA GLY A 34 -5.44 -17.88 0.25
C GLY A 34 -5.76 -19.38 0.14
N GLY A 35 -6.55 -19.93 1.07
CA GLY A 35 -6.80 -21.37 1.16
C GLY A 35 -5.51 -22.14 1.46
N MET A 36 -5.01 -22.91 0.47
CA MET A 36 -3.74 -23.63 0.53
C MET A 36 -2.52 -22.76 0.15
N GLY A 37 -2.75 -21.51 -0.30
CA GLY A 37 -1.72 -20.54 -0.64
C GLY A 37 -1.64 -19.36 0.34
N PRO A 38 -0.67 -18.45 0.14
CA PRO A 38 -0.56 -17.24 0.95
C PRO A 38 -1.80 -16.35 0.79
N GLY A 39 -2.18 -15.67 1.87
CA GLY A 39 -3.26 -14.69 1.85
C GLY A 39 -2.96 -13.55 0.87
N GLN A 40 -4.03 -12.95 0.34
CA GLN A 40 -3.93 -11.84 -0.59
C GLN A 40 -4.46 -10.56 0.05
N PRO A 41 -3.70 -9.45 0.05
CA PRO A 41 -4.19 -8.18 0.54
C PRO A 41 -5.27 -7.67 -0.40
N CYS A 42 -6.38 -7.20 0.17
CA CYS A 42 -7.31 -6.30 -0.50
C CYS A 42 -6.77 -4.87 -0.48
N ARG A 43 -7.40 -4.02 -1.29
CA ARG A 43 -7.16 -2.58 -1.23
C ARG A 43 -7.57 -2.00 0.12
N ILE A 44 -6.87 -0.95 0.55
CA ILE A 44 -7.35 -0.06 1.62
C ILE A 44 -8.79 0.39 1.30
N PRO A 45 -9.75 0.25 2.24
CA PRO A 45 -11.13 0.67 1.98
C PRO A 45 -11.24 2.19 1.75
N TRP A 46 -11.99 2.60 0.72
CA TRP A 46 -12.28 4.01 0.44
C TRP A 46 -12.78 4.77 1.68
N THR A 47 -13.62 4.12 2.49
CA THR A 47 -14.14 4.71 3.73
C THR A 47 -13.05 5.07 4.74
N ALA A 48 -11.95 4.32 4.79
CA ALA A 48 -10.81 4.60 5.65
C ALA A 48 -10.03 5.82 5.13
N VAL A 49 -9.87 5.93 3.80
CA VAL A 49 -9.26 7.11 3.15
C VAL A 49 -10.08 8.37 3.43
N GLN A 50 -11.41 8.29 3.30
CA GLN A 50 -12.30 9.42 3.58
C GLN A 50 -12.28 9.82 5.06
N ALA A 51 -12.22 8.85 5.98
CA ALA A 51 -12.08 9.13 7.40
C ALA A 51 -10.77 9.86 7.71
N TRP A 52 -9.66 9.40 7.12
CA TRP A 52 -8.35 10.05 7.22
C TRP A 52 -8.39 11.49 6.69
N ALA A 53 -8.94 11.69 5.49
CA ALA A 53 -9.03 13.00 4.86
C ALA A 53 -9.82 13.98 5.75
N ARG A 54 -10.95 13.53 6.31
CA ARG A 54 -11.77 14.32 7.23
C ARG A 54 -11.02 14.68 8.52
N GLU A 55 -10.32 13.72 9.13
CA GLU A 55 -9.56 13.94 10.36
C GLU A 55 -8.41 14.95 10.19
N HIS A 56 -7.86 15.05 8.98
CA HIS A 56 -6.80 15.99 8.64
C HIS A 56 -7.32 17.31 8.03
N GLY A 57 -8.64 17.51 7.97
CA GLY A 57 -9.25 18.74 7.48
C GLY A 57 -9.04 18.99 5.98
N MET A 58 -8.89 17.93 5.19
CA MET A 58 -8.76 18.01 3.74
C MET A 58 -10.10 18.41 3.10
N ASP A 59 -10.03 19.21 2.03
CA ASP A 59 -11.19 19.48 1.18
C ASP A 59 -11.49 18.32 0.21
N SER A 60 -12.59 18.42 -0.53
CA SER A 60 -13.04 17.35 -1.45
C SER A 60 -12.01 17.05 -2.52
N GLU A 61 -11.41 18.09 -3.11
CA GLU A 61 -10.43 17.94 -4.19
C GLU A 61 -9.16 17.24 -3.68
N THR A 62 -8.67 17.63 -2.50
CA THR A 62 -7.52 16.99 -1.86
C THR A 62 -7.82 15.55 -1.43
N ALA A 63 -9.05 15.30 -0.95
CA ALA A 63 -9.49 13.95 -0.57
C ALA A 63 -9.60 13.01 -1.79
N GLU A 64 -10.12 13.51 -2.91
CA GLU A 64 -10.17 12.79 -4.19
C GLU A 64 -8.76 12.51 -4.71
N PHE A 65 -7.88 13.52 -4.68
CA PHE A 65 -6.48 13.33 -5.05
C PHE A 65 -5.77 12.29 -4.18
N LEU A 66 -6.00 12.30 -2.86
CA LEU A 66 -5.45 11.29 -1.95
C LEU A 66 -5.96 9.89 -2.31
N ASP A 67 -7.25 9.73 -2.61
CA ASP A 67 -7.85 8.45 -2.97
C ASP A 67 -7.23 7.89 -4.26
N ASP A 68 -7.13 8.71 -5.31
CA ASP A 68 -6.51 8.32 -6.58
C ASP A 68 -5.06 7.86 -6.39
N MET A 69 -4.29 8.58 -5.55
CA MET A 69 -2.92 8.20 -5.26
C MET A 69 -2.82 6.91 -4.45
N ILE A 70 -3.68 6.72 -3.44
CA ILE A 70 -3.72 5.48 -2.66
C ILE A 70 -4.09 4.30 -3.57
N VAL A 71 -5.05 4.47 -4.49
CA VAL A 71 -5.41 3.43 -5.47
C VAL A 71 -4.21 3.04 -6.33
N ALA A 72 -3.48 4.03 -6.86
CA ALA A 72 -2.28 3.77 -7.66
C ALA A 72 -1.19 3.04 -6.85
N MET A 73 -0.98 3.42 -5.59
CA MET A 73 -0.02 2.75 -4.70
C MET A 73 -0.45 1.32 -4.34
N GLU A 74 -1.73 1.09 -4.11
CA GLU A 74 -2.28 -0.25 -3.84
C GLU A 74 -2.12 -1.20 -5.03
N ASP A 75 -2.17 -0.70 -6.26
CA ASP A 75 -1.93 -1.51 -7.46
C ASP A 75 -0.48 -2.00 -7.51
N VAL A 76 0.48 -1.11 -7.27
CA VAL A 76 1.91 -1.47 -7.17
C VAL A 76 2.16 -2.45 -6.02
N PHE A 77 1.56 -2.21 -4.86
CA PHE A 77 1.68 -3.09 -3.70
C PHE A 77 1.09 -4.47 -3.96
N SER A 78 -0.06 -4.56 -4.62
CA SER A 78 -0.69 -5.83 -4.97
C SER A 78 0.18 -6.64 -5.93
N GLU A 79 0.78 -5.99 -6.92
CA GLU A 79 1.71 -6.64 -7.85
C GLU A 79 2.96 -7.15 -7.13
N TRP A 80 3.62 -6.29 -6.35
CA TRP A 80 4.79 -6.67 -5.54
C TRP A 80 4.47 -7.84 -4.59
N TRP A 81 3.30 -7.82 -3.93
CA TRP A 81 2.89 -8.91 -3.05
C TRP A 81 2.72 -10.22 -3.81
N ARG A 82 2.11 -10.20 -5.00
CA ARG A 82 1.95 -11.40 -5.83
C ARG A 82 3.31 -11.99 -6.22
N GLU A 83 4.30 -11.16 -6.52
CA GLU A 83 5.66 -11.61 -6.80
C GLU A 83 6.28 -12.26 -5.56
N LYS A 84 6.22 -11.59 -4.40
CA LYS A 84 6.75 -12.13 -3.15
C LYS A 84 6.07 -13.42 -2.71
N ALA A 85 4.75 -13.51 -2.90
CA ALA A 85 3.99 -14.71 -2.64
C ALA A 85 4.41 -15.89 -3.54
N ARG A 86 4.76 -15.63 -4.81
CA ARG A 86 5.29 -16.66 -5.73
C ARG A 86 6.69 -17.11 -5.34
N GLU A 87 7.56 -16.18 -4.96
CA GLU A 87 8.93 -16.49 -4.49
C GLU A 87 8.92 -17.36 -3.22
N ALA A 88 7.95 -17.12 -2.33
CA ALA A 88 7.79 -17.87 -1.09
C ALA A 88 7.11 -19.25 -1.28
N ALA A 89 6.53 -19.51 -2.44
CA ALA A 89 5.86 -20.79 -2.70
C ALA A 89 6.90 -21.92 -2.86
N PRO A 90 6.66 -23.11 -2.27
CA PRO A 90 7.55 -24.26 -2.45
C PRO A 90 7.59 -24.66 -3.94
N LYS A 91 8.79 -24.90 -4.47
CA LYS A 91 8.96 -25.41 -5.85
C LYS A 91 8.39 -26.84 -5.93
N PRO A 92 7.66 -27.18 -6.99
CA PRO A 92 7.26 -28.57 -7.24
C PRO A 92 8.50 -29.43 -7.47
N GLU A 93 8.54 -30.60 -6.82
CA GLU A 93 9.57 -31.64 -6.99
C GLU A 93 9.49 -32.32 -8.37
#